data_AF-A0A3N7GUH4-F1
#
_entry.id   AF-A0A3N7GUH4-F1
#
_cell.length_a   1.000
_cell.length_b   1.000
_cell.length_c   1.000
_cell.angle_alpha   90.00
_cell.angle_beta   90.00
_cell.angle_gamma   90.00
#
_symmetry.space_group_name_H-M   'P 1'
#
loop_
_entity.id
_entity.type
_entity.pdbx_description
1 polymer ?
#
loop_
_entity_poly.entity_id
_entity_poly.type
_entity_poly.pdbx_seq_one_letter_code
_entity_poly.pdbx_strand_id
1 'polypeptide(L)'
;MLEILNNRTENTHENEQFRRVAEIIETTFGNLGYDGLLIGNPFNESYSRFRADAILYYNNGLVLIDFKDYNGIIKLPPNENEFHSTKWHNESLKDRSRLEIKSGANFINPFRQLASYRNAFRELVEKNKYLDGINPARVCIANIFSGPIQLRNEVPRNLPYYKLIQESDLANFLYDFASENTYKEDISKVLKSIFPAEKWIKNVEISISESIIDKSITKIENDVEKSIVDFLKEEKGGVLVLESMTVNDRDSWLRFIANEAVNHNIPQVEKWSHSARISKKIQRRSNIETEGIYSVIYGGSDIEGQNENTDQEEQEEELQEVIPLKSNKDIDEKALIIVAEAHLVSRSLSQSELLRFGSGRLLEDVIKFINPESNRKIVFIGDPYSLTFGKDEDTALNLETLSELYKNEKIKHYRKPIDNDYSDGKEKLRTDLANSIEISLFNNLNYSFDEVALIDLKDDNQRIQNLHSWFAKPFSNEPENAVLFYSKKDCLKTNKWIKKQCLKNGENLSANDL
;
A
#
# COMPACT_ATOMS: atom_id res chain seq x y z
N MET A 1 -31.84 22.77 -4.17
CA MET A 1 -30.44 22.45 -3.95
C MET A 1 -30.09 21.24 -4.80
N LEU A 2 -28.92 21.19 -5.42
CA LEU A 2 -28.46 20.03 -6.17
C LEU A 2 -28.14 18.87 -5.21
N GLU A 3 -28.71 17.70 -5.46
CA GLU A 3 -28.33 16.44 -4.81
C GLU A 3 -27.44 15.62 -5.74
N ILE A 4 -26.29 15.14 -5.24
CA ILE A 4 -25.33 14.37 -6.03
C ILE A 4 -25.15 12.99 -5.40
N LEU A 5 -25.43 11.96 -6.19
CA LEU A 5 -25.24 10.55 -5.86
C LEU A 5 -24.26 9.93 -6.87
N ASN A 6 -23.45 8.95 -6.47
CA ASN A 6 -22.53 8.28 -7.39
C ASN A 6 -22.22 6.84 -6.97
N ASN A 7 -22.37 5.89 -7.90
CA ASN A 7 -21.80 4.55 -7.76
C ASN A 7 -20.39 4.54 -8.36
N ARG A 8 -19.37 4.37 -7.53
CA ARG A 8 -17.97 4.41 -8.01
C ARG A 8 -17.72 3.38 -9.12
N THR A 9 -17.04 3.79 -10.20
CA THR A 9 -16.63 2.88 -11.28
C THR A 9 -15.26 2.26 -11.00
N GLU A 10 -14.92 1.16 -11.68
CA GLU A 10 -13.57 0.54 -11.59
C GLU A 10 -12.49 1.38 -12.31
N ASN A 11 -12.91 2.28 -13.20
CA ASN A 11 -12.02 3.10 -14.03
C ASN A 11 -11.71 4.44 -13.35
N THR A 12 -10.45 4.67 -12.98
CA THR A 12 -10.03 5.92 -12.30
C THR A 12 -10.36 7.18 -13.11
N HIS A 13 -10.09 7.18 -14.42
CA HIS A 13 -10.30 8.33 -15.29
C HIS A 13 -11.78 8.75 -15.38
N GLU A 14 -12.73 7.79 -15.37
CA GLU A 14 -14.17 8.07 -15.33
C GLU A 14 -14.58 8.73 -14.00
N ASN A 15 -14.07 8.23 -12.87
CA ASN A 15 -14.36 8.80 -11.55
C ASN A 15 -13.81 10.24 -11.43
N GLU A 16 -12.62 10.50 -11.97
CA GLU A 16 -12.02 11.84 -12.01
C GLU A 16 -12.82 12.80 -12.90
N GLN A 17 -13.25 12.33 -14.07
CA GLN A 17 -14.10 13.12 -14.97
C GLN A 17 -15.46 13.41 -14.34
N PHE A 18 -16.09 12.43 -13.68
CA PHE A 18 -17.33 12.66 -12.92
C PHE A 18 -17.14 13.75 -11.86
N ARG A 19 -16.04 13.72 -11.09
CA ARG A 19 -15.74 14.76 -10.08
C ARG A 19 -15.70 16.15 -10.70
N ARG A 20 -14.93 16.35 -11.77
CA ARG A 20 -14.82 17.67 -12.44
C ARG A 20 -16.17 18.13 -12.98
N VAL A 21 -16.93 17.24 -13.61
CA VAL A 21 -18.28 17.53 -14.12
C VAL A 21 -19.25 17.88 -12.99
N ALA A 22 -19.24 17.12 -11.89
CA ALA A 22 -20.08 17.37 -10.72
C ALA A 22 -19.78 18.74 -10.09
N GLU A 23 -18.51 19.12 -9.97
CA GLU A 23 -18.08 20.44 -9.47
C GLU A 23 -18.57 21.58 -10.36
N ILE A 24 -18.49 21.42 -11.68
CA ILE A 24 -19.01 22.42 -12.64
C ILE A 24 -20.52 22.56 -12.49
N ILE A 25 -21.27 21.45 -12.42
CA ILE A 25 -22.73 21.46 -12.25
C ILE A 25 -23.11 22.10 -10.91
N GLU A 26 -22.50 21.70 -9.81
CA GLU A 26 -22.75 22.23 -8.47
C GLU A 26 -22.51 23.73 -8.40
N THR A 27 -21.37 24.20 -8.92
CA THR A 27 -21.03 25.63 -8.97
C THR A 27 -22.03 26.40 -9.83
N THR A 28 -22.38 25.86 -11.01
CA THR A 28 -23.35 26.49 -11.92
C THR A 28 -24.72 26.60 -11.27
N PHE A 29 -25.18 25.56 -10.58
CA PHE A 29 -26.49 25.53 -9.94
C PHE A 29 -26.53 26.44 -8.72
N GLY A 30 -25.44 26.50 -7.94
CA GLY A 30 -25.30 27.46 -6.85
C GLY A 30 -25.40 28.91 -7.32
N ASN A 31 -24.77 29.24 -8.45
CA ASN A 31 -24.80 30.59 -9.02
C ASN A 31 -26.16 30.96 -9.64
N LEU A 32 -26.83 30.01 -10.29
CA LEU A 32 -28.11 30.24 -10.99
C LEU A 32 -29.35 29.96 -10.12
N GLY A 33 -29.18 29.43 -8.92
CA GLY A 33 -30.28 29.05 -8.03
C GLY A 33 -31.08 27.85 -8.53
N TYR A 34 -30.42 26.90 -9.20
CA TYR A 34 -31.07 25.69 -9.71
C TYR A 34 -31.10 24.56 -8.68
N ASP A 35 -32.15 23.77 -8.77
CA ASP A 35 -32.38 22.51 -8.10
C ASP A 35 -32.11 21.35 -9.07
N GLY A 36 -31.71 20.21 -8.53
CA GLY A 36 -31.54 19.05 -9.37
C GLY A 36 -31.06 17.81 -8.65
N LEU A 37 -30.98 16.74 -9.42
CA LEU A 37 -30.46 15.44 -9.04
C LEU A 37 -29.44 15.00 -10.09
N LEU A 38 -28.21 14.76 -9.65
CA LEU A 38 -27.15 14.13 -10.44
C LEU A 38 -26.91 12.73 -9.88
N ILE A 39 -27.15 11.69 -10.68
CA ILE A 39 -26.81 10.30 -10.35
C ILE A 39 -25.67 9.85 -11.27
N GLY A 40 -24.48 9.63 -10.70
CA GLY A 40 -23.34 9.04 -11.38
C GLY A 40 -23.40 7.51 -11.37
N ASN A 41 -23.02 6.92 -12.51
CA ASN A 41 -23.06 5.49 -12.79
C ASN A 41 -24.37 4.80 -12.32
N PRO A 42 -25.53 5.27 -12.80
CA PRO A 42 -26.83 4.70 -12.48
C PRO A 42 -26.89 3.23 -12.91
N PHE A 43 -27.24 2.34 -11.96
CA PHE A 43 -27.40 0.91 -12.22
C PHE A 43 -28.63 0.33 -11.52
N ASN A 44 -29.36 -0.53 -12.24
CA ASN A 44 -30.42 -1.36 -11.70
C ASN A 44 -30.47 -2.66 -12.50
N GLU A 45 -30.48 -3.81 -11.81
CA GLU A 45 -30.50 -5.13 -12.43
C GLU A 45 -31.71 -5.34 -13.35
N SER A 46 -32.89 -4.85 -12.95
CA SER A 46 -34.12 -4.89 -13.75
C SER A 46 -34.05 -4.03 -15.02
N TYR A 47 -33.12 -3.07 -15.06
CA TYR A 47 -32.90 -2.16 -16.19
C TYR A 47 -31.44 -2.21 -16.68
N SER A 48 -30.84 -3.40 -16.69
CA SER A 48 -29.42 -3.64 -17.00
C SER A 48 -28.93 -3.11 -18.36
N ARG A 49 -29.85 -2.83 -19.30
CA ARG A 49 -29.56 -2.21 -20.61
C ARG A 49 -29.22 -0.72 -20.52
N PHE A 50 -29.61 -0.05 -19.45
CA PHE A 50 -29.30 1.36 -19.22
C PHE A 50 -27.99 1.47 -18.44
N ARG A 51 -26.96 2.05 -19.08
CA ARG A 51 -25.59 2.13 -18.55
C ARG A 51 -24.91 3.45 -18.93
N ALA A 52 -25.65 4.55 -18.87
CA ALA A 52 -25.07 5.88 -19.03
C ALA A 52 -24.16 6.20 -17.84
N ASP A 53 -23.17 7.07 -18.03
CA ASP A 53 -22.23 7.44 -16.97
C ASP A 53 -22.86 8.39 -15.94
N ALA A 54 -23.86 9.17 -16.33
CA ALA A 54 -24.69 9.90 -15.37
C ALA A 54 -26.10 10.24 -15.89
N ILE A 55 -27.02 10.48 -14.97
CA ILE A 55 -28.31 11.16 -15.19
C ILE A 55 -28.26 12.50 -14.48
N LEU A 56 -28.52 13.58 -15.20
CA LEU A 56 -28.77 14.91 -14.63
C LEU A 56 -30.22 15.30 -14.86
N TYR A 57 -30.99 15.51 -13.80
CA TYR A 57 -32.36 16.00 -13.85
C TYR A 57 -32.48 17.30 -13.04
N TYR A 58 -32.83 18.41 -13.69
CA TYR A 58 -32.78 19.74 -13.09
C TYR A 58 -33.86 20.68 -13.65
N ASN A 59 -33.92 21.93 -13.20
CA ASN A 59 -35.00 22.88 -13.54
C ASN A 59 -35.27 22.98 -15.04
N ASN A 60 -34.23 22.95 -15.86
CA ASN A 60 -34.37 23.19 -17.30
C ASN A 60 -34.29 21.92 -18.14
N GLY A 61 -34.17 20.73 -17.54
CA GLY A 61 -34.20 19.50 -18.33
C GLY A 61 -33.73 18.21 -17.67
N LEU A 62 -33.75 17.14 -18.50
CA LEU A 62 -33.19 15.83 -18.18
C LEU A 62 -32.14 15.47 -19.24
N VAL A 63 -30.91 15.23 -18.79
CA VAL A 63 -29.74 14.91 -19.62
C VAL A 63 -29.15 13.58 -19.19
N LEU A 64 -28.99 12.67 -20.13
CA LEU A 64 -28.23 11.43 -19.95
C LEU A 64 -26.82 11.67 -20.48
N ILE A 65 -25.82 11.38 -19.67
CA ILE A 65 -24.43 11.79 -19.89
C ILE A 65 -23.57 10.55 -20.09
N ASP A 66 -22.63 10.64 -21.02
CA ASP A 66 -21.59 9.64 -21.26
C ASP A 66 -20.26 10.37 -21.46
N PHE A 67 -19.28 10.03 -20.64
CA PHE A 67 -17.99 10.68 -20.51
C PHE A 67 -17.02 10.19 -21.59
N LYS A 68 -16.21 11.12 -22.09
CA LYS A 68 -15.26 10.88 -23.19
C LYS A 68 -13.93 11.54 -22.85
N ASP A 69 -12.96 10.73 -22.46
CA ASP A 69 -11.61 11.21 -22.17
C ASP A 69 -10.78 11.39 -23.47
N TYR A 70 -11.17 12.37 -24.28
CA TYR A 70 -10.55 12.69 -25.56
C TYR A 70 -10.41 14.19 -25.76
N ASN A 71 -9.39 14.60 -26.51
CA ASN A 71 -9.15 15.99 -26.90
C ASN A 71 -8.74 16.09 -28.38
N GLY A 72 -8.63 17.31 -28.89
CA GLY A 72 -8.17 17.59 -30.27
C GLY A 72 -9.30 17.74 -31.28
N ILE A 73 -9.01 17.49 -32.55
CA ILE A 73 -10.01 17.65 -33.63
C ILE A 73 -10.88 16.41 -33.71
N ILE A 74 -12.18 16.54 -33.46
CA ILE A 74 -13.14 15.46 -33.66
C ILE A 74 -13.75 15.63 -35.05
N LYS A 75 -13.41 14.71 -35.96
CA LYS A 75 -13.97 14.71 -37.31
C LYS A 75 -15.23 13.85 -37.32
N LEU A 76 -16.38 14.50 -37.25
CA LEU A 76 -17.67 13.82 -37.37
C LEU A 76 -17.87 13.34 -38.81
N PRO A 77 -18.57 12.20 -39.02
CA PRO A 77 -18.88 11.75 -40.36
C PRO A 77 -19.69 12.79 -41.15
N PRO A 78 -19.45 12.95 -42.47
CA PRO A 78 -19.96 14.06 -43.27
C PRO A 78 -21.46 13.98 -43.60
N ASN A 79 -22.08 12.80 -43.50
CA ASN A 79 -23.50 12.61 -43.76
C ASN A 79 -24.16 11.75 -42.67
N GLU A 80 -25.49 11.80 -42.63
CA GLU A 80 -26.30 11.13 -41.62
C GLU A 80 -26.08 9.61 -41.60
N ASN A 81 -26.06 8.96 -42.77
CA ASN A 81 -25.87 7.51 -42.87
C ASN A 81 -24.54 7.08 -42.25
N GLU A 82 -23.45 7.79 -42.54
CA GLU A 82 -22.15 7.52 -41.98
C GLU A 82 -22.09 7.87 -40.49
N PHE A 83 -22.72 8.98 -40.06
CA PHE A 83 -22.82 9.36 -38.64
C PHE A 83 -23.37 8.21 -37.78
N HIS A 84 -24.30 7.46 -38.35
CA HIS A 84 -24.95 6.31 -37.74
C HIS A 84 -24.19 4.98 -37.84
N SER A 85 -23.26 4.82 -38.77
CA SER A 85 -22.69 3.51 -39.14
C SER A 85 -21.17 3.42 -39.08
N THR A 86 -20.46 4.54 -38.93
CA THR A 86 -19.00 4.56 -38.90
C THR A 86 -18.44 4.88 -37.52
N LYS A 87 -17.24 4.37 -37.26
CA LYS A 87 -16.42 4.71 -36.09
C LYS A 87 -15.98 6.17 -36.13
N TRP A 88 -15.89 6.79 -34.96
CA TRP A 88 -15.44 8.18 -34.83
C TRP A 88 -13.97 8.21 -34.42
N HIS A 89 -13.26 9.26 -34.84
CA HIS A 89 -11.85 9.42 -34.55
C HIS A 89 -11.57 10.85 -34.12
N ASN A 90 -10.65 11.01 -33.17
CA ASN A 90 -10.00 12.29 -32.93
C ASN A 90 -8.71 12.39 -33.76
N GLU A 91 -8.22 13.61 -33.94
CA GLU A 91 -6.92 13.89 -34.53
C GLU A 91 -6.19 14.87 -33.61
N SER A 92 -5.00 14.48 -33.16
CA SER A 92 -4.14 15.31 -32.30
C SER A 92 -3.60 16.51 -33.06
N LEU A 93 -3.64 17.68 -32.43
CA LEU A 93 -3.12 18.93 -32.99
C LEU A 93 -1.57 18.94 -33.08
N LYS A 94 -0.88 18.13 -32.27
CA LYS A 94 0.58 18.15 -32.16
C LYS A 94 1.27 17.31 -33.24
N ASP A 95 0.78 16.09 -33.46
CA ASP A 95 1.44 15.07 -34.28
C ASP A 95 0.52 14.49 -35.36
N ARG A 96 -0.73 14.96 -35.46
CA ARG A 96 -1.78 14.45 -36.37
C ARG A 96 -2.06 12.95 -36.20
N SER A 97 -1.70 12.37 -35.06
CA SER A 97 -2.09 11.00 -34.71
C SER A 97 -3.62 10.90 -34.58
N ARG A 98 -4.17 9.75 -34.94
CA ARG A 98 -5.61 9.49 -34.89
C ARG A 98 -5.91 8.37 -33.92
N LEU A 99 -6.79 8.62 -32.96
CA LEU A 99 -7.31 7.58 -32.08
C LEU A 99 -8.81 7.41 -32.33
N GLU A 100 -9.27 6.17 -32.26
CA GLU A 100 -10.70 5.88 -32.27
C GLU A 100 -11.33 6.39 -30.97
N ILE A 101 -12.41 7.16 -31.08
CA ILE A 101 -13.23 7.57 -29.95
C ILE A 101 -14.10 6.37 -29.59
N LYS A 102 -13.69 5.65 -28.54
CA LYS A 102 -14.31 4.40 -28.14
C LYS A 102 -15.74 4.63 -27.63
N SER A 103 -16.59 3.66 -27.93
CA SER A 103 -17.87 3.42 -27.28
C SER A 103 -17.84 2.05 -26.58
N GLY A 104 -18.85 1.75 -25.77
CA GLY A 104 -19.00 0.42 -25.18
C GLY A 104 -18.90 -0.69 -26.24
N ALA A 105 -18.41 -1.87 -25.84
CA ALA A 105 -17.98 -2.95 -26.75
C ALA A 105 -19.01 -3.35 -27.83
N ASN A 106 -20.30 -3.09 -27.61
CA ASN A 106 -21.40 -3.43 -28.50
C ASN A 106 -21.85 -2.29 -29.44
N PHE A 107 -21.16 -1.14 -29.43
CA PHE A 107 -21.56 0.04 -30.19
C PHE A 107 -20.43 0.49 -31.12
N ILE A 108 -20.82 0.94 -32.32
CA ILE A 108 -19.87 1.38 -33.35
C ILE A 108 -19.33 2.79 -33.13
N ASN A 109 -20.08 3.64 -32.41
CA ASN A 109 -19.68 5.00 -32.06
C ASN A 109 -20.43 5.53 -30.82
N PRO A 110 -19.96 6.64 -30.21
CA PRO A 110 -20.56 7.20 -29.00
C PRO A 110 -22.04 7.57 -29.12
N PHE A 111 -22.45 8.14 -30.26
CA PHE A 111 -23.86 8.47 -30.49
C PHE A 111 -24.76 7.24 -30.40
N ARG A 112 -24.38 6.11 -31.03
CA ARG A 112 -25.19 4.88 -31.01
C ARG A 112 -25.32 4.30 -29.61
N GLN A 113 -24.27 4.41 -28.79
CA GLN A 113 -24.31 4.01 -27.38
C GLN A 113 -25.33 4.84 -26.60
N LEU A 114 -25.21 6.17 -26.62
CA LEU A 114 -26.15 7.06 -25.92
C LEU A 114 -27.57 6.97 -26.47
N ALA A 115 -27.76 6.80 -27.78
CA ALA A 115 -29.07 6.59 -28.37
C ALA A 115 -29.72 5.29 -27.87
N SER A 116 -28.93 4.23 -27.68
CA SER A 116 -29.41 2.98 -27.07
C SER A 116 -29.84 3.20 -25.62
N TYR A 117 -29.03 3.89 -24.80
CA TYR A 117 -29.38 4.20 -23.42
C TYR A 117 -30.61 5.11 -23.32
N ARG A 118 -30.76 6.08 -24.22
CA ARG A 118 -31.96 6.91 -24.31
C ARG A 118 -33.22 6.09 -24.59
N ASN A 119 -33.13 5.10 -25.48
CA ASN A 119 -34.26 4.21 -25.75
C ASN A 119 -34.59 3.32 -24.55
N ALA A 120 -33.58 2.78 -23.86
CA ALA A 120 -33.78 2.02 -22.63
C ALA A 120 -34.43 2.88 -21.53
N PHE A 121 -33.99 4.13 -21.38
CA PHE A 121 -34.58 5.09 -20.43
C PHE A 121 -36.00 5.49 -20.82
N ARG A 122 -36.28 5.64 -22.12
CA ARG A 122 -37.62 5.89 -22.62
C ARG A 122 -38.57 4.75 -22.27
N GLU A 123 -38.17 3.50 -22.49
CA GLU A 123 -38.98 2.35 -22.09
C GLU A 123 -39.24 2.31 -20.58
N LEU A 124 -38.25 2.68 -19.77
CA LEU A 124 -38.39 2.81 -18.32
C LEU A 124 -39.48 3.84 -17.96
N VAL A 125 -39.41 5.04 -18.55
CA VAL A 125 -40.38 6.12 -18.31
C VAL A 125 -41.78 5.69 -18.76
N GLU A 126 -41.92 5.13 -19.97
CA GLU A 126 -43.21 4.73 -20.52
C GLU A 126 -43.88 3.57 -19.75
N LYS A 127 -43.09 2.71 -19.09
CA LYS A 127 -43.59 1.56 -18.31
C LYS A 127 -43.85 1.90 -16.84
N ASN A 128 -43.36 3.03 -16.34
CA ASN A 128 -43.43 3.40 -14.93
C ASN A 128 -44.32 4.64 -14.72
N LYS A 129 -45.55 4.40 -14.24
CA LYS A 129 -46.55 5.47 -13.97
C LYS A 129 -46.07 6.55 -13.00
N TYR A 130 -45.08 6.24 -12.16
CA TYR A 130 -44.52 7.22 -11.23
C TYR A 130 -43.55 8.22 -11.91
N LEU A 131 -43.27 8.03 -13.21
CA LEU A 131 -42.46 8.92 -14.05
C LEU A 131 -43.28 9.70 -15.09
N ASP A 132 -44.61 9.71 -15.02
CA ASP A 132 -45.52 10.36 -16.00
C ASP A 132 -45.26 11.87 -16.21
N GLY A 133 -44.53 12.52 -15.32
CA GLY A 133 -44.11 13.93 -15.49
C GLY A 133 -42.83 14.13 -16.32
N ILE A 134 -42.21 13.08 -16.83
CA ILE A 134 -41.08 13.14 -17.77
C ILE A 134 -41.61 12.89 -19.18
N ASN A 135 -41.37 13.82 -20.11
CA ASN A 135 -41.52 13.55 -21.53
C ASN A 135 -40.27 12.83 -22.08
N PRO A 136 -40.36 11.53 -22.44
CA PRO A 136 -39.21 10.78 -22.94
C PRO A 136 -38.66 11.32 -24.27
N ALA A 137 -39.49 11.98 -25.10
CA ALA A 137 -39.05 12.56 -26.37
C ALA A 137 -38.15 13.79 -26.18
N ARG A 138 -38.19 14.44 -25.01
CA ARG A 138 -37.40 15.63 -24.66
C ARG A 138 -36.21 15.35 -23.75
N VAL A 139 -35.90 14.09 -23.50
CA VAL A 139 -34.66 13.68 -22.82
C VAL A 139 -33.48 13.94 -23.76
N CYS A 140 -32.51 14.73 -23.29
CA CYS A 140 -31.26 15.01 -23.98
C CYS A 140 -30.24 13.91 -23.69
N ILE A 141 -29.38 13.62 -24.66
CA ILE A 141 -28.18 12.79 -24.50
C ILE A 141 -26.95 13.63 -24.83
N ALA A 142 -25.94 13.60 -23.97
CA ALA A 142 -24.74 14.41 -24.13
C ALA A 142 -23.48 13.57 -23.93
N ASN A 143 -22.58 13.62 -24.90
CA ASN A 143 -21.21 13.20 -24.69
C ASN A 143 -20.38 14.38 -24.17
N ILE A 144 -19.78 14.21 -22.99
CA ILE A 144 -18.94 15.24 -22.35
C ILE A 144 -17.47 14.87 -22.49
N PHE A 145 -16.70 15.73 -23.15
CA PHE A 145 -15.28 15.56 -23.45
C PHE A 145 -14.38 16.23 -22.40
N SER A 146 -13.29 15.56 -22.01
CA SER A 146 -12.39 16.02 -20.94
C SER A 146 -11.50 17.20 -21.32
N GLY A 147 -10.97 17.21 -22.55
CA GLY A 147 -10.04 18.22 -23.01
C GLY A 147 -10.59 19.03 -24.17
N PRO A 148 -9.91 20.12 -24.57
CA PRO A 148 -10.43 21.01 -25.59
C PRO A 148 -10.67 20.26 -26.90
N ILE A 149 -11.87 20.40 -27.46
CA ILE A 149 -12.26 19.77 -28.73
C ILE A 149 -12.53 20.80 -29.82
N GLN A 150 -12.15 20.48 -31.05
CA GLN A 150 -12.58 21.21 -32.24
C GLN A 150 -13.41 20.29 -33.14
N LEU A 151 -14.68 20.61 -33.33
CA LEU A 151 -15.56 19.84 -34.20
C LEU A 151 -15.29 20.18 -35.67
N ARG A 152 -15.07 19.15 -36.50
CA ARG A 152 -15.15 19.24 -37.96
C ARG A 152 -16.41 18.49 -38.41
N ASN A 153 -17.21 19.15 -39.25
CA ASN A 153 -18.60 18.78 -39.57
C ASN A 153 -19.55 19.00 -38.36
N GLU A 154 -20.85 18.85 -38.61
CA GLU A 154 -21.90 19.10 -37.61
C GLU A 154 -22.68 17.82 -37.27
N VAL A 155 -23.27 17.78 -36.08
CA VAL A 155 -24.28 16.76 -35.74
C VAL A 155 -25.49 16.95 -36.67
N PRO A 156 -26.05 15.87 -37.24
CA PRO A 156 -27.24 15.96 -38.08
C PRO A 156 -28.38 16.75 -37.41
N ARG A 157 -28.97 17.71 -38.14
CA ARG A 157 -29.96 18.66 -37.58
C ARG A 157 -31.25 18.01 -37.09
N ASN A 158 -31.55 16.81 -37.57
CA ASN A 158 -32.68 15.98 -37.13
C ASN A 158 -32.43 15.27 -35.79
N LEU A 159 -31.24 15.42 -35.20
CA LEU A 159 -30.88 14.89 -33.88
C LEU A 159 -30.69 16.02 -32.84
N PRO A 160 -31.68 16.91 -32.63
CA PRO A 160 -31.52 18.09 -31.75
C PRO A 160 -31.33 17.72 -30.27
N TYR A 161 -31.69 16.48 -29.90
CA TYR A 161 -31.56 15.93 -28.56
C TYR A 161 -30.16 15.40 -28.24
N TYR A 162 -29.24 15.37 -29.22
CA TYR A 162 -27.87 14.90 -29.02
C TYR A 162 -26.88 16.06 -29.00
N LYS A 163 -25.99 16.05 -28.01
CA LYS A 163 -25.01 17.12 -27.78
C LYS A 163 -23.60 16.57 -27.60
N LEU A 164 -22.64 17.30 -28.13
CA LEU A 164 -21.21 17.11 -27.92
C LEU A 164 -20.71 18.35 -27.19
N ILE A 165 -20.21 18.15 -25.99
CA ILE A 165 -19.87 19.23 -25.05
C ILE A 165 -18.47 18.94 -24.52
N GLN A 166 -17.63 19.95 -24.38
CA GLN A 166 -16.41 19.85 -23.57
C GLN A 166 -16.69 20.36 -22.16
N GLU A 167 -15.98 19.85 -21.16
CA GLU A 167 -16.17 20.22 -19.75
C GLU A 167 -16.22 21.75 -19.54
N SER A 168 -15.35 22.52 -20.20
CA SER A 168 -15.31 23.99 -20.08
C SER A 168 -16.58 24.72 -20.56
N ASP A 169 -17.35 24.12 -21.47
CA ASP A 169 -18.58 24.71 -22.03
C ASP A 169 -19.85 24.20 -21.33
N LEU A 170 -19.71 23.27 -20.39
CA LEU A 170 -20.84 22.62 -19.72
C LEU A 170 -21.73 23.63 -18.98
N ALA A 171 -21.14 24.60 -18.29
CA ALA A 171 -21.88 25.64 -17.58
C ALA A 171 -22.79 26.45 -18.52
N ASN A 172 -22.26 26.86 -19.68
CA ASN A 172 -23.02 27.59 -20.70
C ASN A 172 -24.13 26.71 -21.29
N PHE A 173 -23.82 25.45 -21.58
CA PHE A 173 -24.85 24.50 -22.05
C PHE A 173 -25.99 24.34 -21.04
N LEU A 174 -25.70 24.21 -19.75
CA LEU A 174 -26.74 24.06 -18.71
C LEU A 174 -27.57 25.33 -18.52
N TYR A 175 -26.99 26.50 -18.81
CA TYR A 175 -27.73 27.76 -18.83
C TYR A 175 -28.66 27.86 -20.05
N ASP A 176 -28.16 27.51 -21.24
CA ASP A 176 -28.88 27.64 -22.51
C ASP A 176 -29.89 26.51 -22.78
N PHE A 177 -29.65 25.32 -22.21
CA PHE A 177 -30.50 24.16 -22.46
C PHE A 177 -31.87 24.36 -21.81
N ALA A 178 -32.91 24.25 -22.62
CA ALA A 178 -34.30 24.35 -22.18
C ALA A 178 -35.12 23.16 -22.69
N SER A 179 -35.82 22.51 -21.77
CA SER A 179 -36.70 21.37 -22.00
C SER A 179 -37.91 21.47 -21.07
N GLU A 180 -39.03 20.87 -21.47
CA GLU A 180 -40.23 20.79 -20.63
C GLU A 180 -40.07 19.82 -19.45
N ASN A 181 -39.01 19.01 -19.47
CA ASN A 181 -38.65 18.11 -18.38
C ASN A 181 -38.03 18.90 -17.20
N THR A 182 -38.85 19.61 -16.45
CA THR A 182 -38.44 20.40 -15.28
C THR A 182 -38.37 19.56 -14.02
N TYR A 183 -37.37 19.82 -13.16
CA TYR A 183 -37.20 19.17 -11.85
C TYR A 183 -38.47 19.16 -11.00
N LYS A 184 -38.82 17.98 -10.48
CA LYS A 184 -39.87 17.77 -9.49
C LYS A 184 -39.37 16.81 -8.44
N GLU A 185 -39.58 17.17 -7.18
CA GLU A 185 -39.09 16.40 -6.02
C GLU A 185 -39.62 14.96 -6.00
N ASP A 186 -40.88 14.73 -6.38
CA ASP A 186 -41.45 13.38 -6.39
C ASP A 186 -40.84 12.49 -7.48
N ILE A 187 -40.52 13.06 -8.65
CA ILE A 187 -39.82 12.34 -9.73
C ILE A 187 -38.38 12.05 -9.32
N SER A 188 -37.71 13.00 -8.66
CA SER A 188 -36.37 12.81 -8.09
C SER A 188 -36.34 11.60 -7.13
N LYS A 189 -37.31 11.47 -6.22
CA LYS A 189 -37.43 10.31 -5.32
C LYS A 189 -37.61 8.99 -6.09
N VAL A 190 -38.42 8.99 -7.14
CA VAL A 190 -38.64 7.79 -7.97
C VAL A 190 -37.36 7.40 -8.71
N LEU A 191 -36.63 8.36 -9.30
CA LEU A 191 -35.35 8.11 -9.96
C LEU A 191 -34.32 7.54 -8.99
N LYS A 192 -34.23 8.05 -7.76
CA LYS A 192 -33.36 7.49 -6.70
C LYS A 192 -33.75 6.07 -6.28
N SER A 193 -35.05 5.77 -6.26
CA SER A 193 -35.52 4.42 -5.97
C SER A 193 -35.23 3.43 -7.11
N ILE A 194 -35.25 3.89 -8.37
CA ILE A 194 -34.92 3.06 -9.53
C ILE A 194 -33.41 2.90 -9.63
N PHE A 195 -32.64 3.96 -9.45
CA PHE A 195 -31.18 3.95 -9.55
C PHE A 195 -30.58 4.29 -8.18
N PRO A 196 -30.56 3.34 -7.23
CA PRO A 196 -29.95 3.57 -5.94
C PRO A 196 -28.45 3.85 -6.12
N ALA A 197 -27.98 4.90 -5.46
CA ALA A 197 -26.58 5.29 -5.46
C ALA A 197 -26.21 5.94 -4.13
N GLU A 198 -24.95 5.81 -3.73
CA GLU A 198 -24.44 6.41 -2.51
C GLU A 198 -24.34 7.93 -2.63
N LYS A 199 -24.44 8.63 -1.49
CA LYS A 199 -24.20 10.08 -1.45
C LYS A 199 -22.77 10.36 -1.89
N TRP A 200 -22.60 11.22 -2.89
CA TRP A 200 -21.28 11.55 -3.39
C TRP A 200 -20.47 12.34 -2.36
N ILE A 201 -19.24 11.91 -2.12
CA ILE A 201 -18.30 12.55 -1.20
C ILE A 201 -17.38 13.45 -2.02
N LYS A 202 -17.61 14.76 -1.95
CA LYS A 202 -16.82 15.78 -2.69
C LYS A 202 -15.35 15.78 -2.28
N ASN A 203 -15.12 15.84 -0.96
CA ASN A 203 -13.79 15.75 -0.36
C ASN A 203 -13.80 14.56 0.61
N VAL A 204 -12.87 13.61 0.42
CA VAL A 204 -12.57 12.65 1.47
C VAL A 204 -11.80 13.45 2.53
N GLU A 205 -12.52 14.04 3.49
CA GLU A 205 -11.91 14.58 4.71
C GLU A 205 -11.37 13.39 5.50
N ILE A 206 -10.14 13.00 5.18
CA ILE A 206 -9.34 12.22 6.12
C ILE A 206 -9.09 13.19 7.27
N SER A 207 -9.68 12.94 8.42
CA SER A 207 -9.17 13.49 9.67
C SER A 207 -7.78 12.88 9.87
N ILE A 208 -6.80 13.45 9.17
CA ILE A 208 -5.42 13.33 9.57
C ILE A 208 -5.46 14.03 10.93
N SER A 209 -5.48 13.25 12.01
CA SER A 209 -4.99 13.77 13.27
C SER A 209 -3.65 14.40 12.91
N GLU A 210 -3.54 15.72 12.98
CA GLU A 210 -2.29 16.42 12.79
C GLU A 210 -1.32 15.91 13.86
N SER A 211 -0.69 14.76 13.63
CA SER A 211 0.74 14.74 13.79
C SER A 211 1.19 15.71 12.71
N ILE A 212 1.42 16.95 13.12
CA ILE A 212 2.38 17.80 12.47
C ILE A 212 3.56 16.84 12.22
N ILE A 213 3.74 16.37 10.99
CA ILE A 213 5.07 15.95 10.56
C ILE A 213 5.79 17.29 10.48
N ASP A 214 6.13 17.78 11.66
CA ASP A 214 7.29 18.63 11.80
C ASP A 214 8.32 17.80 11.05
N LYS A 215 9.07 18.40 10.14
CA LYS A 215 10.37 17.83 9.81
C LYS A 215 11.15 17.91 11.11
N SER A 216 10.85 17.02 12.06
CA SER A 216 11.57 16.85 13.28
C SER A 216 12.92 16.41 12.78
N ILE A 217 13.83 17.37 12.71
CA ILE A 217 15.23 17.12 12.45
C ILE A 217 15.57 16.02 13.44
N THR A 218 15.72 14.80 12.94
CA THR A 218 15.99 13.64 13.78
C THR A 218 17.43 13.81 14.19
N LYS A 219 17.65 14.52 15.29
CA LYS A 219 19.01 14.76 15.79
C LYS A 219 19.54 13.44 16.31
N ILE A 220 20.63 13.00 15.71
CA ILE A 220 21.43 11.88 16.17
C ILE A 220 22.82 12.40 16.55
N GLU A 221 23.69 11.54 17.06
CA GLU A 221 25.05 11.95 17.42
C GLU A 221 25.85 12.34 16.17
N ASN A 222 26.69 13.37 16.28
CA ASN A 222 27.36 13.99 15.12
C ASN A 222 28.29 13.04 14.36
N ASP A 223 28.87 12.05 15.04
CA ASP A 223 29.80 11.07 14.49
C ASP A 223 29.08 10.02 13.63
N VAL A 224 27.96 9.46 14.11
CA VAL A 224 27.11 8.57 13.32
C VAL A 224 26.41 9.31 12.18
N GLU A 225 25.97 10.55 12.43
CA GLU A 225 25.40 11.43 11.39
C GLU A 225 26.37 11.59 10.24
N LYS A 226 27.63 11.93 10.53
CA LYS A 226 28.67 12.06 9.51
C LYS A 226 28.89 10.76 8.75
N SER A 227 28.97 9.62 9.45
CA SER A 227 29.14 8.30 8.82
C SER A 227 28.01 7.99 7.82
N ILE A 228 26.76 8.24 8.23
CA ILE A 228 25.58 8.04 7.40
C ILE A 228 25.59 8.98 6.19
N VAL A 229 25.76 10.28 6.42
CA VAL A 229 25.72 11.29 5.34
C VAL A 229 26.85 11.05 4.33
N ASP A 230 28.06 10.74 4.79
CA ASP A 230 29.19 10.45 3.91
C ASP A 230 28.99 9.15 3.11
N PHE A 231 28.25 8.18 3.63
CA PHE A 231 27.83 6.99 2.87
C PHE A 231 26.74 7.29 1.84
N LEU A 232 25.72 8.06 2.21
CA LEU A 232 24.62 8.42 1.29
C LEU A 232 25.08 9.25 0.10
N LYS A 233 26.13 10.07 0.27
CA LYS A 233 26.76 10.86 -0.82
C LYS A 233 27.49 10.02 -1.87
N GLU A 234 27.87 8.78 -1.57
CA GLU A 234 28.62 7.99 -2.54
C GLU A 234 27.74 7.64 -3.75
N GLU A 235 28.21 7.88 -4.97
CA GLU A 235 27.41 7.56 -6.16
C GLU A 235 27.31 6.05 -6.42
N LYS A 236 28.35 5.30 -6.04
CA LYS A 236 28.43 3.85 -6.20
C LYS A 236 27.72 3.15 -5.05
N GLY A 237 27.26 1.93 -5.32
CA GLY A 237 26.72 1.04 -4.28
C GLY A 237 27.75 0.69 -3.22
N GLY A 238 27.29 0.27 -2.05
CA GLY A 238 28.15 -0.02 -0.89
C GLY A 238 27.35 -0.58 0.30
N VAL A 239 28.07 -0.98 1.34
CA VAL A 239 27.51 -1.52 2.59
C VAL A 239 27.91 -0.60 3.73
N LEU A 240 26.94 -0.21 4.57
CA LEU A 240 27.21 0.47 5.84
C LEU A 240 26.70 -0.39 6.99
N VAL A 241 27.55 -0.71 7.95
CA VAL A 241 27.18 -1.43 9.17
C VAL A 241 27.12 -0.45 10.33
N LEU A 242 25.98 -0.39 11.01
CA LEU A 242 25.72 0.47 12.16
C LEU A 242 25.34 -0.38 13.37
N GLU A 243 26.08 -0.20 14.45
CA GLU A 243 25.94 -1.04 15.65
C GLU A 243 25.70 -0.20 16.91
N SER A 244 24.64 -0.53 17.65
CA SER A 244 24.38 0.01 18.99
C SER A 244 23.64 -1.00 19.85
N MET A 245 23.99 -1.05 21.14
CA MET A 245 23.28 -1.81 22.17
C MET A 245 21.85 -1.28 22.44
N THR A 246 21.59 -0.02 22.09
CA THR A 246 20.37 0.67 22.47
C THR A 246 19.37 0.68 21.32
N VAL A 247 18.16 0.16 21.56
CA VAL A 247 17.07 0.14 20.59
C VAL A 247 16.72 1.55 20.08
N ASN A 248 16.72 2.55 20.97
CA ASN A 248 16.40 3.94 20.63
C ASN A 248 17.39 4.52 19.61
N ASP A 249 18.69 4.21 19.71
CA ASP A 249 19.68 4.65 18.73
C ASP A 249 19.40 4.00 17.38
N ARG A 250 19.24 2.67 17.37
CA ARG A 250 18.97 1.90 16.14
C ARG A 250 17.72 2.40 15.40
N ASP A 251 16.63 2.62 16.13
CA ASP A 251 15.38 3.13 15.55
C ASP A 251 15.52 4.59 15.10
N SER A 252 16.31 5.41 15.79
CA SER A 252 16.58 6.80 15.41
C SER A 252 17.49 6.90 14.19
N TRP A 253 18.50 6.05 14.06
CA TRP A 253 19.35 5.93 12.88
C TRP A 253 18.53 5.50 11.67
N LEU A 254 17.66 4.49 11.81
CA LEU A 254 16.79 4.04 10.74
C LEU A 254 15.90 5.20 10.22
N ARG A 255 15.24 5.94 11.13
CA ARG A 255 14.46 7.14 10.77
C ARG A 255 15.31 8.19 10.08
N PHE A 256 16.47 8.50 10.65
CA PHE A 256 17.38 9.51 10.11
C PHE A 256 17.81 9.16 8.69
N ILE A 257 18.29 7.93 8.45
CA ILE A 257 18.72 7.47 7.12
C ILE A 257 17.57 7.55 6.12
N ALA A 258 16.37 7.08 6.49
CA ALA A 258 15.21 7.11 5.60
C ALA A 258 14.80 8.54 5.21
N ASN A 259 14.90 9.48 6.15
CA ASN A 259 14.61 10.89 5.89
C ASN A 259 15.72 11.56 5.05
N GLU A 260 16.99 11.27 5.37
CA GLU A 260 18.15 11.89 4.73
C GLU A 260 18.36 11.39 3.29
N ALA A 261 17.92 10.17 2.98
CA ALA A 261 17.94 9.63 1.63
C ALA A 261 17.24 10.54 0.60
N VAL A 262 16.16 11.22 1.00
CA VAL A 262 15.43 12.19 0.16
C VAL A 262 16.33 13.38 -0.21
N ASN A 263 17.14 13.87 0.72
CA ASN A 263 18.06 14.99 0.49
C ASN A 263 19.22 14.63 -0.46
N HIS A 264 19.47 13.33 -0.65
CA HIS A 264 20.55 12.80 -1.49
C HIS A 264 20.06 12.22 -2.84
N ASN A 265 18.83 12.56 -3.27
CA ASN A 265 18.25 12.13 -4.55
C ASN A 265 18.24 10.60 -4.75
N ILE A 266 18.06 9.84 -3.66
CA ILE A 266 17.92 8.40 -3.74
C ILE A 266 16.50 8.08 -4.24
N PRO A 267 16.34 7.38 -5.38
CA PRO A 267 15.04 7.22 -6.04
C PRO A 267 14.07 6.30 -5.29
N GLN A 268 14.59 5.37 -4.50
CA GLN A 268 13.81 4.37 -3.77
C GLN A 268 14.50 4.03 -2.44
N VAL A 269 13.71 3.97 -1.36
CA VAL A 269 14.18 3.56 -0.03
C VAL A 269 13.36 2.36 0.44
N GLU A 270 14.05 1.26 0.64
CA GLU A 270 13.53 0.00 1.13
C GLU A 270 13.89 -0.15 2.61
N LYS A 271 12.91 -0.47 3.46
CA LYS A 271 13.14 -0.74 4.89
C LYS A 271 12.76 -2.17 5.20
N TRP A 272 13.74 -2.99 5.54
CA TRP A 272 13.55 -4.41 5.79
C TRP A 272 13.83 -4.77 7.25
N SER A 273 13.26 -5.88 7.69
CA SER A 273 13.59 -6.55 8.94
C SER A 273 13.66 -8.06 8.71
N HIS A 274 14.20 -8.82 9.65
CA HIS A 274 14.36 -10.26 9.48
C HIS A 274 13.05 -11.01 9.09
N SER A 275 11.89 -10.67 9.68
CA SER A 275 10.62 -11.33 9.35
C SER A 275 9.41 -10.46 9.68
N ALA A 276 8.23 -10.81 9.14
CA ALA A 276 6.98 -10.07 9.41
C ALA A 276 6.67 -9.92 10.92
N ARG A 277 7.10 -10.87 11.77
CA ARG A 277 6.96 -10.77 13.22
C ARG A 277 7.87 -9.69 13.81
N ILE A 278 9.11 -9.58 13.33
CA ILE A 278 10.05 -8.54 13.74
C ILE A 278 9.58 -7.17 13.22
N SER A 279 9.11 -7.11 11.96
CA SER A 279 8.49 -5.91 11.39
C SER A 279 7.39 -5.34 12.27
N LYS A 280 6.45 -6.17 12.73
CA LYS A 280 5.37 -5.75 13.64
C LYS A 280 5.89 -5.23 14.98
N LYS A 281 6.97 -5.80 15.51
CA LYS A 281 7.59 -5.33 16.77
C LYS A 281 8.25 -3.97 16.60
N ILE A 282 8.95 -3.76 15.48
CA ILE A 282 9.53 -2.46 15.14
C ILE A 282 8.41 -1.43 14.97
N GLN A 283 7.38 -1.74 14.17
CA GLN A 283 6.23 -0.85 13.97
C GLN A 283 5.56 -0.45 15.29
N ARG A 284 5.30 -1.42 16.19
CA ARG A 284 4.69 -1.14 17.51
C ARG A 284 5.57 -0.25 18.40
N ARG A 285 6.89 -0.44 18.41
CA ARG A 285 7.79 0.29 19.34
C ARG A 285 8.24 1.65 18.81
N SER A 286 8.33 1.82 17.49
CA SER A 286 8.95 2.98 16.87
C SER A 286 8.09 3.68 15.82
N ASN A 287 6.92 3.12 15.48
CA ASN A 287 6.06 3.57 14.40
C ASN A 287 6.76 3.58 13.02
N ILE A 288 7.79 2.74 12.86
CA ILE A 288 8.53 2.56 11.61
C ILE A 288 8.04 1.28 10.96
N GLU A 289 7.46 1.41 9.77
CA GLU A 289 7.09 0.26 8.94
C GLU A 289 8.32 -0.31 8.22
N THR A 290 8.49 -1.62 8.33
CA THR A 290 9.53 -2.40 7.66
C THR A 290 8.93 -3.68 7.09
N GLU A 291 9.47 -4.20 6.00
CA GLU A 291 9.03 -5.46 5.39
C GLU A 291 9.92 -6.63 5.82
N GLY A 292 9.35 -7.84 5.92
CA GLY A 292 10.16 -9.02 6.26
C GLY A 292 10.99 -9.47 5.07
N ILE A 293 12.31 -9.65 5.23
CA ILE A 293 13.21 -10.06 4.14
C ILE A 293 12.67 -11.28 3.40
N TYR A 294 12.14 -12.28 4.11
CA TYR A 294 11.60 -13.49 3.49
C TYR A 294 10.46 -13.22 2.50
N SER A 295 9.59 -12.24 2.77
CA SER A 295 8.50 -11.88 1.83
C SER A 295 9.01 -11.04 0.67
N VAL A 296 10.10 -10.27 0.87
CA VAL A 296 10.67 -9.41 -0.16
C VAL A 296 11.46 -10.21 -1.18
N ILE A 297 12.32 -11.14 -0.74
CA ILE A 297 13.32 -11.76 -1.63
C ILE A 297 12.96 -13.16 -2.12
N TYR A 298 11.97 -13.84 -1.54
CA TYR A 298 11.60 -15.22 -1.94
C TYR A 298 10.17 -15.34 -2.48
N GLY A 299 9.93 -16.32 -3.36
CA GLY A 299 8.62 -16.68 -3.91
C GLY A 299 8.21 -15.89 -5.16
N GLY A 300 6.89 -15.76 -5.41
CA GLY A 300 6.35 -14.98 -6.54
C GLY A 300 6.30 -15.71 -7.89
N SER A 301 5.67 -15.09 -8.89
CA SER A 301 5.58 -15.60 -10.28
C SER A 301 6.82 -15.29 -11.13
N ASP A 302 7.52 -14.20 -10.81
CA ASP A 302 8.72 -13.74 -11.51
C ASP A 302 9.99 -14.20 -10.77
N ILE A 303 10.31 -15.47 -10.97
CA ILE A 303 11.45 -16.15 -10.35
C ILE A 303 12.71 -15.93 -11.20
N GLU A 304 13.82 -15.55 -10.57
CA GLU A 304 15.12 -15.49 -11.25
C GLU A 304 15.59 -16.90 -11.63
N GLY A 305 15.68 -17.18 -12.95
CA GLY A 305 16.27 -18.43 -13.46
C GLY A 305 15.38 -19.31 -14.35
N GLN A 306 14.16 -18.89 -14.71
CA GLN A 306 13.41 -19.54 -15.80
C GLN A 306 13.94 -19.07 -17.18
N ASN A 307 15.19 -19.42 -17.49
CA ASN A 307 15.62 -19.59 -18.87
C ASN A 307 15.57 -21.07 -19.19
N GLU A 308 14.93 -21.37 -20.32
CA GLU A 308 14.79 -22.65 -21.00
C GLU A 308 15.98 -23.59 -20.77
N ASN A 309 15.73 -24.70 -20.06
CA ASN A 309 16.43 -25.97 -20.21
C ASN A 309 15.50 -27.07 -19.70
N THR A 310 14.46 -27.37 -20.49
CA THR A 310 13.78 -28.66 -20.42
C THR A 310 14.65 -29.69 -21.14
N ASP A 311 15.75 -30.09 -20.53
CA ASP A 311 16.30 -31.42 -20.77
C ASP A 311 15.82 -32.29 -19.61
N GLN A 312 14.78 -33.06 -19.93
CA GLN A 312 14.21 -34.10 -19.08
C GLN A 312 15.20 -35.26 -19.01
N GLU A 313 16.19 -35.17 -18.12
CA GLU A 313 16.95 -36.35 -17.71
C GLU A 313 17.05 -36.39 -16.18
N GLU A 314 16.34 -37.39 -15.64
CA GLU A 314 16.52 -38.04 -14.33
C GLU A 314 16.87 -37.14 -13.14
N GLN A 315 15.86 -36.67 -12.41
CA GLN A 315 16.03 -36.27 -11.02
C GLN A 315 15.06 -37.04 -10.14
N GLU A 316 15.65 -37.84 -9.25
CA GLU A 316 15.01 -38.41 -8.06
C GLU A 316 14.13 -37.34 -7.38
N GLU A 317 12.95 -37.73 -6.90
CA GLU A 317 12.04 -36.84 -6.17
C GLU A 317 12.76 -36.25 -4.94
N GLU A 318 13.37 -35.06 -5.07
CA GLU A 318 13.88 -34.30 -3.93
C GLU A 318 12.68 -33.97 -3.03
N LEU A 319 12.61 -34.65 -1.86
CA LEU A 319 11.57 -34.47 -0.85
C LEU A 319 11.52 -33.04 -0.26
N GLN A 320 12.55 -32.22 -0.53
CA GLN A 320 12.70 -30.87 0.01
C GLN A 320 12.32 -29.82 -1.02
N GLU A 321 11.22 -29.10 -0.78
CA GLU A 321 10.80 -27.97 -1.59
C GLU A 321 11.77 -26.78 -1.41
N VAL A 322 12.27 -26.23 -2.51
CA VAL A 322 13.13 -25.04 -2.50
C VAL A 322 12.36 -23.83 -3.02
N ILE A 323 12.09 -22.86 -2.15
CA ILE A 323 11.48 -21.58 -2.54
C ILE A 323 12.58 -20.68 -3.12
N PRO A 324 12.52 -20.32 -4.42
CA PRO A 324 13.59 -19.58 -5.07
C PRO A 324 13.56 -18.08 -4.76
N LEU A 325 14.62 -17.40 -5.17
CA LEU A 325 14.72 -15.93 -5.11
C LEU A 325 13.81 -15.27 -6.16
N LYS A 326 13.19 -14.17 -5.77
CA LYS A 326 12.48 -13.24 -6.63
C LYS A 326 13.46 -12.49 -7.53
N SER A 327 12.95 -11.98 -8.65
CA SER A 327 13.67 -10.98 -9.42
C SER A 327 13.72 -9.64 -8.68
N ASN A 328 14.86 -8.95 -8.77
CA ASN A 328 15.05 -7.60 -8.20
C ASN A 328 14.66 -6.45 -9.16
N LYS A 329 13.97 -6.74 -10.27
CA LYS A 329 13.60 -5.75 -11.32
C LYS A 329 12.78 -4.57 -10.81
N ASP A 330 11.98 -4.78 -9.77
CA ASP A 330 11.12 -3.77 -9.17
C ASP A 330 11.86 -2.86 -8.16
N ILE A 331 13.15 -3.13 -7.91
CA ILE A 331 14.01 -2.30 -7.06
C ILE A 331 14.98 -1.53 -7.94
N ASP A 332 14.94 -0.20 -7.86
CA ASP A 332 15.82 0.69 -8.60
C ASP A 332 17.30 0.34 -8.41
N GLU A 333 18.11 0.46 -9.47
CA GLU A 333 19.55 0.18 -9.47
C GLU A 333 20.36 1.10 -8.55
N LYS A 334 19.76 2.19 -8.04
CA LYS A 334 20.33 3.14 -7.06
C LYS A 334 19.52 3.19 -5.76
N ALA A 335 18.67 2.19 -5.50
CA ALA A 335 17.89 2.12 -4.28
C ALA A 335 18.78 2.04 -3.02
N LEU A 336 18.24 2.51 -1.89
CA LEU A 336 18.81 2.34 -0.57
C LEU A 336 17.99 1.32 0.22
N ILE A 337 18.63 0.24 0.64
CA ILE A 337 18.06 -0.80 1.49
C ILE A 337 18.53 -0.57 2.93
N ILE A 338 17.61 -0.50 3.88
CA ILE A 338 17.92 -0.36 5.31
C ILE A 338 17.39 -1.59 6.04
N VAL A 339 18.29 -2.42 6.54
CA VAL A 339 17.97 -3.67 7.25
C VAL A 339 18.04 -3.45 8.76
N ALA A 340 16.88 -3.44 9.40
CA ALA A 340 16.74 -3.34 10.85
C ALA A 340 16.93 -4.70 11.54
N GLU A 341 17.44 -4.67 12.77
CA GLU A 341 17.73 -5.87 13.58
C GLU A 341 18.62 -6.87 12.81
N ALA A 342 19.64 -6.33 12.12
CA ALA A 342 20.50 -7.06 11.21
C ALA A 342 21.35 -8.16 11.87
N HIS A 343 21.50 -8.14 13.21
CA HIS A 343 22.10 -9.24 13.98
C HIS A 343 21.33 -10.57 13.84
N LEU A 344 20.07 -10.53 13.39
CA LEU A 344 19.27 -11.72 13.08
C LEU A 344 19.48 -12.23 11.65
N VAL A 345 20.06 -11.43 10.75
CA VAL A 345 20.35 -11.83 9.37
C VAL A 345 21.72 -12.49 9.35
N SER A 346 21.77 -13.79 9.09
CA SER A 346 23.01 -14.55 9.10
C SER A 346 23.14 -15.48 7.90
N ARG A 347 24.35 -15.98 7.69
CA ARG A 347 24.67 -17.04 6.72
C ARG A 347 24.55 -18.44 7.30
N SER A 348 24.14 -18.58 8.56
CA SER A 348 23.95 -19.90 9.17
C SER A 348 22.84 -20.65 8.44
N LEU A 349 23.07 -21.93 8.17
CA LEU A 349 22.13 -22.75 7.39
C LEU A 349 20.80 -22.90 8.12
N SER A 350 19.73 -22.42 7.49
CA SER A 350 18.35 -22.48 7.97
C SER A 350 17.47 -23.20 6.95
N GLN A 351 17.10 -24.44 7.27
CA GLN A 351 16.21 -25.26 6.45
C GLN A 351 15.48 -26.30 7.33
N SER A 352 14.34 -26.78 6.84
CA SER A 352 13.65 -27.95 7.37
C SER A 352 13.84 -29.14 6.43
N GLU A 353 13.43 -30.34 6.85
CA GLU A 353 13.49 -31.55 6.00
C GLU A 353 12.69 -31.40 4.69
N LEU A 354 11.61 -30.60 4.72
CA LEU A 354 10.68 -30.46 3.60
C LEU A 354 10.78 -29.11 2.88
N LEU A 355 11.48 -28.12 3.44
CA LEU A 355 11.47 -26.75 2.93
C LEU A 355 12.81 -26.03 3.14
N ARG A 356 13.31 -25.39 2.09
CA ARG A 356 14.45 -24.46 2.09
C ARG A 356 14.11 -23.19 1.30
N PHE A 357 14.54 -22.03 1.79
CA PHE A 357 14.47 -20.76 1.04
C PHE A 357 15.83 -20.48 0.39
N GLY A 358 15.86 -20.26 -0.92
CA GLY A 358 17.07 -20.00 -1.70
C GLY A 358 18.20 -20.98 -1.39
N SER A 359 19.36 -20.43 -1.01
CA SER A 359 20.53 -21.22 -0.61
C SER A 359 20.41 -21.83 0.79
N GLY A 360 19.40 -21.43 1.57
CA GLY A 360 19.27 -21.72 2.99
C GLY A 360 20.12 -20.79 3.87
N ARG A 361 20.77 -19.77 3.28
CA ARG A 361 21.66 -18.83 3.96
C ARG A 361 21.21 -17.40 3.67
N LEU A 362 20.46 -16.83 4.61
CA LEU A 362 19.72 -15.58 4.39
C LEU A 362 20.62 -14.41 4.00
N LEU A 363 21.78 -14.25 4.65
CA LEU A 363 22.71 -13.17 4.33
C LEU A 363 23.26 -13.27 2.90
N GLU A 364 23.65 -14.48 2.46
CA GLU A 364 24.16 -14.72 1.11
C GLU A 364 23.08 -14.42 0.06
N ASP A 365 21.85 -14.84 0.35
CA ASP A 365 20.68 -14.60 -0.50
C ASP A 365 20.30 -13.11 -0.59
N VAL A 366 20.37 -12.36 0.52
CA VAL A 366 20.18 -10.90 0.53
C VAL A 366 21.23 -10.21 -0.34
N ILE A 367 22.51 -10.53 -0.13
CA ILE A 367 23.61 -9.91 -0.88
C ILE A 367 23.50 -10.26 -2.38
N LYS A 368 23.13 -11.50 -2.71
CA LYS A 368 22.87 -11.90 -4.10
C LYS A 368 21.70 -11.13 -4.70
N PHE A 369 20.57 -11.04 -3.99
CA PHE A 369 19.36 -10.37 -4.46
C PHE A 369 19.58 -8.87 -4.73
N ILE A 370 20.33 -8.16 -3.88
CA ILE A 370 20.65 -6.74 -4.12
C ILE A 370 21.60 -6.54 -5.31
N ASN A 371 22.29 -7.58 -5.78
CA ASN A 371 23.31 -7.56 -6.82
C ASN A 371 24.49 -6.61 -6.47
N PRO A 372 25.64 -7.13 -6.00
CA PRO A 372 26.81 -6.31 -5.62
C PRO A 372 27.43 -5.46 -6.73
N GLU A 373 27.11 -5.76 -7.99
CA GLU A 373 27.56 -4.97 -9.16
C GLU A 373 26.63 -3.79 -9.49
N SER A 374 25.44 -3.73 -8.87
CA SER A 374 24.54 -2.58 -8.96
C SER A 374 25.07 -1.37 -8.20
N ASN A 375 24.35 -0.24 -8.30
CA ASN A 375 24.62 0.94 -7.47
C ASN A 375 23.71 0.99 -6.23
N ARG A 376 23.04 -0.11 -5.90
CA ARG A 376 22.22 -0.21 -4.69
C ARG A 376 23.10 -0.10 -3.46
N LYS A 377 22.60 0.61 -2.46
CA LYS A 377 23.24 0.75 -1.15
C LYS A 377 22.49 -0.09 -0.14
N ILE A 378 23.20 -0.69 0.80
CA ILE A 378 22.58 -1.40 1.92
C ILE A 378 23.16 -0.92 3.24
N VAL A 379 22.28 -0.67 4.22
CA VAL A 379 22.65 -0.32 5.59
C VAL A 379 22.15 -1.41 6.53
N PHE A 380 23.06 -2.07 7.24
CA PHE A 380 22.73 -3.03 8.29
C PHE A 380 22.75 -2.33 9.64
N ILE A 381 21.62 -2.35 10.36
CA ILE A 381 21.50 -1.75 11.69
C ILE A 381 21.23 -2.87 12.71
N GLY A 382 22.10 -3.04 13.69
CA GLY A 382 21.93 -4.13 14.65
C GLY A 382 22.61 -3.92 15.99
N ASP A 383 22.52 -4.96 16.82
CA ASP A 383 23.00 -5.00 18.19
C ASP A 383 24.07 -6.08 18.28
N PRO A 384 25.34 -5.72 18.50
CA PRO A 384 26.42 -6.71 18.52
C PRO A 384 26.41 -7.59 19.77
N TYR A 385 25.59 -7.28 20.77
CA TYR A 385 25.50 -8.03 22.03
C TYR A 385 24.19 -8.80 22.16
N SER A 386 23.33 -8.76 21.13
CA SER A 386 22.09 -9.51 21.09
C SER A 386 22.32 -10.94 20.60
N LEU A 387 21.39 -11.84 20.92
CA LEU A 387 21.40 -13.20 20.38
C LEU A 387 21.17 -13.17 18.86
N THR A 388 21.98 -13.96 18.17
CA THR A 388 21.99 -14.07 16.71
C THR A 388 21.35 -15.38 16.26
N PHE A 389 20.96 -15.46 14.98
CA PHE A 389 20.59 -16.74 14.38
C PHE A 389 21.87 -17.49 13.97
N GLY A 390 22.32 -18.41 14.82
CA GLY A 390 23.57 -19.12 14.61
C GLY A 390 24.71 -18.50 15.40
N LYS A 391 25.87 -18.30 14.77
CA LYS A 391 27.05 -17.72 15.43
C LYS A 391 27.16 -16.22 15.12
N ASP A 392 27.82 -15.47 16.00
CA ASP A 392 28.02 -14.04 15.82
C ASP A 392 28.89 -13.72 14.58
N GLU A 393 29.85 -14.59 14.27
CA GLU A 393 30.68 -14.53 13.06
C GLU A 393 29.87 -14.66 11.76
N ASP A 394 28.69 -15.29 11.80
CA ASP A 394 27.86 -15.53 10.62
C ASP A 394 26.91 -14.35 10.29
N THR A 395 26.85 -13.33 11.15
CA THR A 395 25.84 -12.26 11.03
C THR A 395 26.19 -11.18 10.02
N ALA A 396 25.17 -10.44 9.58
CA ALA A 396 25.30 -9.24 8.76
C ALA A 396 25.95 -8.05 9.48
N LEU A 397 26.37 -8.20 10.74
CA LEU A 397 27.19 -7.22 11.45
C LEU A 397 28.68 -7.55 11.37
N ASN A 398 29.03 -8.80 11.08
CA ASN A 398 30.43 -9.22 11.02
C ASN A 398 31.09 -8.74 9.71
N LEU A 399 32.10 -7.87 9.84
CA LEU A 399 32.79 -7.28 8.69
C LEU A 399 33.62 -8.28 7.90
N GLU A 400 34.18 -9.30 8.54
CA GLU A 400 34.96 -10.35 7.87
C GLU A 400 34.04 -11.17 6.94
N THR A 401 32.90 -11.63 7.47
CA THR A 401 31.87 -12.32 6.70
C THR A 401 31.32 -11.46 5.56
N LEU A 402 31.03 -10.18 5.80
CA LEU A 402 30.58 -9.29 4.73
C LEU A 402 31.64 -9.08 3.65
N SER A 403 32.94 -9.07 4.02
CA SER A 403 34.05 -8.92 3.06
C SER A 403 34.23 -10.14 2.15
N GLU A 404 33.71 -11.30 2.54
CA GLU A 404 33.64 -12.48 1.66
C GLU A 404 32.52 -12.36 0.62
N LEU A 405 31.44 -11.66 0.97
CA LEU A 405 30.22 -11.55 0.14
C LEU A 405 30.18 -10.26 -0.67
N TYR A 406 30.95 -9.25 -0.28
CA TYR A 406 30.96 -7.91 -0.87
C TYR A 406 32.38 -7.34 -0.94
N LYS A 407 32.61 -6.39 -1.85
CA LYS A 407 33.91 -5.72 -2.02
C LYS A 407 34.29 -4.93 -0.75
N ASN A 408 35.34 -5.36 -0.06
CA ASN A 408 35.77 -4.82 1.24
C ASN A 408 35.96 -3.29 1.24
N GLU A 409 36.49 -2.71 0.16
CA GLU A 409 36.70 -1.26 0.05
C GLU A 409 35.40 -0.43 0.04
N LYS A 410 34.25 -1.08 -0.15
CA LYS A 410 32.92 -0.48 -0.14
C LYS A 410 32.13 -0.76 1.15
N ILE A 411 32.76 -1.40 2.13
CA ILE A 411 32.16 -1.68 3.44
C ILE A 411 32.62 -0.60 4.41
N LYS A 412 31.66 0.13 4.97
CA LYS A 412 31.86 1.11 6.04
C LYS A 412 31.25 0.59 7.32
N HIS A 413 31.81 1.00 8.45
CA HIS A 413 31.35 0.55 9.76
C HIS A 413 31.38 1.70 10.76
N TYR A 414 30.34 1.75 11.58
CA TYR A 414 30.28 2.58 12.77
C TYR A 414 29.65 1.77 13.91
N ARG A 415 30.37 1.66 15.03
CA ARG A 415 29.87 1.10 16.29
C ARG A 415 29.84 2.20 17.34
N LYS A 416 28.67 2.43 17.92
CA LYS A 416 28.52 3.33 19.05
C LYS A 416 29.21 2.72 20.29
N PRO A 417 30.07 3.46 21.01
CA PRO A 417 30.67 2.98 22.25
C PRO A 417 29.60 2.62 23.30
N ILE A 418 29.92 1.65 24.16
CA ILE A 418 29.07 1.32 25.30
C ILE A 418 29.07 2.51 26.28
N ASP A 419 27.88 3.01 26.58
CA ASP A 419 27.68 4.00 27.64
C ASP A 419 27.64 3.32 29.00
N ASN A 420 28.39 3.86 29.95
CA ASN A 420 28.45 3.36 31.33
C ASN A 420 27.51 4.14 32.27
N ASP A 421 26.66 5.02 31.72
CA ASP A 421 25.60 5.69 32.45
C ASP A 421 24.36 4.77 32.53
N TYR A 422 24.00 4.35 33.75
CA TYR A 422 22.84 3.51 34.03
C TYR A 422 21.99 4.10 35.16
N SER A 423 20.68 3.93 35.05
CA SER A 423 19.70 4.44 36.02
C SER A 423 19.14 3.37 36.95
N ASP A 424 19.16 2.10 36.52
CA ASP A 424 18.65 0.96 37.28
C ASP A 424 19.59 -0.27 37.19
N GLY A 425 19.32 -1.28 38.01
CA GLY A 425 20.11 -2.51 38.11
C GLY A 425 20.04 -3.39 36.86
N LYS A 426 18.95 -3.32 36.09
CA LYS A 426 18.78 -4.02 34.80
C LYS A 426 19.67 -3.41 33.73
N GLU A 427 19.69 -2.08 33.62
CA GLU A 427 20.59 -1.34 32.71
C GLU A 427 22.04 -1.61 33.07
N LYS A 428 22.39 -1.51 34.35
CA LYS A 428 23.74 -1.83 34.82
C LYS A 428 24.17 -3.25 34.44
N LEU A 429 23.33 -4.26 34.70
CA LEU A 429 23.64 -5.64 34.33
C LEU A 429 23.83 -5.79 32.82
N ARG A 430 23.00 -5.14 31.99
CA ARG A 430 23.15 -5.19 30.53
C ARG A 430 24.48 -4.58 30.08
N THR A 431 24.86 -3.43 30.62
CA THR A 431 26.14 -2.76 30.33
C THR A 431 27.33 -3.60 30.78
N ASP A 432 27.29 -4.17 31.99
CA ASP A 432 28.34 -5.05 32.51
C ASP A 432 28.53 -6.27 31.59
N LEU A 433 27.44 -6.89 31.13
CA LEU A 433 27.47 -8.00 30.18
C LEU A 433 28.07 -7.61 28.83
N ALA A 434 27.65 -6.49 28.26
CA ALA A 434 28.18 -5.99 26.98
C ALA A 434 29.69 -5.71 27.06
N ASN A 435 30.14 -5.05 28.13
CA ASN A 435 31.56 -4.81 28.40
C ASN A 435 32.34 -6.13 28.51
N SER A 436 31.78 -7.12 29.21
CA SER A 436 32.35 -8.46 29.32
C SER A 436 32.47 -9.16 27.97
N ILE A 437 31.47 -9.02 27.09
CA ILE A 437 31.50 -9.57 25.73
C ILE A 437 32.61 -8.90 24.91
N GLU A 438 32.72 -7.55 24.93
CA GLU A 438 33.76 -6.81 24.20
C GLU A 438 35.18 -7.27 24.54
N ILE A 439 35.46 -7.48 25.84
CA ILE A 439 36.79 -7.91 26.30
C ILE A 439 36.95 -9.45 26.36
N SER A 440 35.96 -10.21 25.91
CA SER A 440 35.92 -11.68 25.97
C SER A 440 36.12 -12.28 27.38
N LEU A 441 35.52 -11.66 28.41
CA LEU A 441 35.60 -12.10 29.81
C LEU A 441 34.25 -12.68 30.30
N PHE A 442 34.15 -14.01 30.31
CA PHE A 442 32.89 -14.74 30.55
C PHE A 442 32.76 -15.43 31.90
N ASN A 443 33.79 -15.35 32.76
CA ASN A 443 33.83 -16.04 34.05
C ASN A 443 33.32 -15.21 35.24
N ASN A 444 32.72 -14.03 34.97
CA ASN A 444 32.20 -13.14 35.99
C ASN A 444 30.76 -12.72 35.64
N LEU A 445 29.79 -13.28 36.34
CA LEU A 445 28.39 -12.87 36.24
C LEU A 445 27.92 -12.39 37.60
N ASN A 446 27.78 -11.08 37.75
CA ASN A 446 27.29 -10.45 38.96
C ASN A 446 25.97 -9.74 38.67
N TYR A 447 24.92 -10.11 39.41
CA TYR A 447 23.61 -9.52 39.25
C TYR A 447 23.52 -8.24 40.09
N SER A 448 23.31 -7.12 39.41
CA SER A 448 23.07 -5.82 40.04
C SER A 448 21.61 -5.69 40.48
N PHE A 449 21.17 -6.56 41.40
CA PHE A 449 19.78 -6.55 41.86
C PHE A 449 19.40 -5.21 42.53
N ASP A 450 18.16 -4.81 42.33
CA ASP A 450 17.52 -3.65 42.96
C ASP A 450 16.07 -4.00 43.37
N GLU A 451 15.34 -3.01 43.88
CA GLU A 451 13.95 -3.20 44.35
C GLU A 451 12.89 -2.87 43.28
N VAL A 452 13.30 -2.45 42.06
CA VAL A 452 12.39 -1.84 41.07
C VAL A 452 12.44 -2.56 39.72
N ALA A 453 13.63 -2.68 39.12
CA ALA A 453 13.83 -3.12 37.75
C ALA A 453 14.45 -4.51 37.62
N LEU A 454 15.32 -4.92 38.55
CA LEU A 454 15.97 -6.24 38.55
C LEU A 454 15.87 -6.87 39.95
N ILE A 455 14.81 -7.63 40.19
CA ILE A 455 14.48 -8.14 41.52
C ILE A 455 14.89 -9.61 41.66
N ASP A 456 15.62 -9.94 42.73
CA ASP A 456 15.96 -11.32 43.10
C ASP A 456 14.80 -11.98 43.87
N LEU A 457 13.95 -12.73 43.15
CA LEU A 457 12.87 -13.48 43.77
C LEU A 457 13.42 -14.73 44.48
N LYS A 458 13.71 -14.65 45.78
CA LYS A 458 14.16 -15.78 46.60
C LYS A 458 13.06 -16.73 47.06
N ASP A 459 11.82 -16.24 47.19
CA ASP A 459 10.68 -17.03 47.67
C ASP A 459 9.98 -17.77 46.52
N ASP A 460 9.95 -19.10 46.61
CA ASP A 460 9.25 -19.95 45.65
C ASP A 460 7.75 -19.69 45.61
N ASN A 461 7.13 -19.30 46.73
CA ASN A 461 5.71 -18.96 46.75
C ASN A 461 5.43 -17.70 45.93
N GLN A 462 6.28 -16.68 46.03
CA GLN A 462 6.15 -15.46 45.24
C GLN A 462 6.29 -15.75 43.73
N ARG A 463 7.22 -16.63 43.34
CA ARG A 463 7.36 -17.05 41.93
C ARG A 463 6.09 -17.72 41.42
N ILE A 464 5.52 -18.64 42.20
CA ILE A 464 4.25 -19.32 41.88
C ILE A 464 3.11 -18.31 41.77
N GLN A 465 3.01 -17.36 42.70
CA GLN A 465 1.99 -16.31 42.68
C GLN A 465 2.10 -15.43 41.43
N ASN A 466 3.32 -15.09 40.98
CA ASN A 466 3.53 -14.34 39.75
C ASN A 466 3.09 -15.12 38.51
N LEU A 467 3.41 -16.42 38.44
CA LEU A 467 2.93 -17.26 37.33
C LEU A 467 1.40 -17.34 37.30
N HIS A 468 0.76 -17.48 38.47
CA HIS A 468 -0.69 -17.43 38.56
C HIS A 468 -1.24 -16.06 38.14
N SER A 469 -0.66 -14.95 38.60
CA SER A 469 -1.16 -13.62 38.26
C SER A 469 -1.03 -13.33 36.77
N TRP A 470 0.04 -13.78 36.13
CA TRP A 470 0.28 -13.58 34.71
C TRP A 470 -0.56 -14.51 33.83
N PHE A 471 -0.73 -15.79 34.20
CA PHE A 471 -1.23 -16.82 33.28
C PHE A 471 -2.49 -17.57 33.75
N ALA A 472 -3.21 -17.11 34.78
CA ALA A 472 -4.43 -17.77 35.25
C ALA A 472 -5.67 -17.53 34.38
N LYS A 473 -5.59 -16.68 33.35
CA LYS A 473 -6.69 -16.39 32.44
C LYS A 473 -6.25 -16.59 30.99
N PRO A 474 -7.16 -17.01 30.10
CA PRO A 474 -6.95 -16.91 28.67
C PRO A 474 -6.61 -15.48 28.27
N PHE A 475 -5.76 -15.33 27.26
CA PHE A 475 -5.52 -14.04 26.67
C PHE A 475 -6.49 -13.82 25.50
N SER A 476 -6.56 -12.59 25.02
CA SER A 476 -7.20 -12.26 23.74
C SER A 476 -6.19 -11.63 22.78
N ASN A 477 -4.97 -11.38 23.26
CA ASN A 477 -3.89 -10.63 22.63
C ASN A 477 -2.55 -11.24 23.09
N GLU A 478 -1.45 -10.84 22.45
CA GLU A 478 -0.09 -11.27 22.85
C GLU A 478 0.19 -10.90 24.32
N PRO A 479 0.64 -11.85 25.17
CA PRO A 479 0.90 -11.58 26.58
C PRO A 479 2.00 -10.54 26.80
N GLU A 480 1.80 -9.63 27.75
CA GLU A 480 2.81 -8.63 28.14
C GLU A 480 3.92 -9.20 29.03
N ASN A 481 3.63 -10.27 29.76
CA ASN A 481 4.57 -10.93 30.65
C ASN A 481 5.08 -12.23 30.06
N ALA A 482 6.38 -12.50 30.22
CA ALA A 482 7.03 -13.71 29.71
C ALA A 482 7.97 -14.32 30.75
N VAL A 483 8.15 -15.64 30.67
CA VAL A 483 9.14 -16.37 31.44
C VAL A 483 10.14 -16.98 30.47
N LEU A 484 11.41 -16.66 30.65
CA LEU A 484 12.48 -17.11 29.78
C LEU A 484 13.24 -18.27 30.42
N PHE A 485 13.54 -19.28 29.60
CA PHE A 485 14.30 -20.46 30.00
C PHE A 485 15.42 -20.70 29.01
N TYR A 486 16.57 -21.17 29.49
CA TYR A 486 17.66 -21.59 28.63
C TYR A 486 17.29 -22.85 27.81
N SER A 487 16.60 -23.82 28.42
CA SER A 487 16.31 -25.11 27.79
C SER A 487 14.84 -25.26 27.36
N LYS A 488 14.62 -25.90 26.19
CA LYS A 488 13.27 -26.28 25.73
C LYS A 488 12.55 -27.21 26.71
N LYS A 489 13.32 -28.04 27.43
CA LYS A 489 12.79 -28.97 28.44
C LYS A 489 12.15 -28.23 29.61
N ASP A 490 12.83 -27.20 30.12
CA ASP A 490 12.31 -26.40 31.24
C ASP A 490 11.14 -25.53 30.79
N CYS A 491 11.21 -24.95 29.60
CA CYS A 491 10.08 -24.26 28.99
C CYS A 491 8.84 -25.17 28.88
N LEU A 492 8.99 -26.39 28.35
CA LEU A 492 7.89 -27.35 28.25
C LEU A 492 7.34 -27.75 29.63
N LYS A 493 8.23 -28.02 30.60
CA LYS A 493 7.85 -28.38 31.97
C LYS A 493 7.02 -27.26 32.60
N THR A 494 7.45 -26.01 32.49
CA THR A 494 6.74 -24.85 33.02
C THR A 494 5.42 -24.61 32.30
N ASN A 495 5.39 -24.68 30.97
CA ASN A 495 4.15 -24.51 30.19
C ASN A 495 3.10 -25.54 30.58
N LYS A 496 3.48 -26.82 30.75
CA LYS A 496 2.59 -27.87 31.25
C LYS A 496 2.11 -27.59 32.67
N TRP A 497 2.98 -27.06 33.52
CA TRP A 497 2.60 -26.68 34.88
C TRP A 497 1.59 -25.51 34.88
N ILE A 498 1.82 -24.47 34.08
CA ILE A 498 0.90 -23.33 33.91
C ILE A 498 -0.48 -23.84 33.43
N LYS A 499 -0.53 -24.69 32.40
CA LYS A 499 -1.81 -25.25 31.92
C LYS A 499 -2.56 -26.04 33.00
N LYS A 500 -1.86 -26.85 33.80
CA LYS A 500 -2.47 -27.64 34.87
C LYS A 500 -2.92 -26.79 36.06
N GLN A 501 -2.06 -25.90 36.53
CA GLN A 501 -2.22 -25.24 37.82
C GLN A 501 -2.86 -23.85 37.69
N CYS A 502 -2.52 -23.10 36.64
CA CYS A 502 -3.04 -21.76 36.40
C CYS A 502 -4.33 -21.80 35.57
N LEU A 503 -4.27 -22.27 34.32
CA LEU A 503 -5.42 -22.28 33.40
C LEU A 503 -6.43 -23.41 33.71
N LYS A 504 -5.95 -24.51 34.29
CA LYS A 504 -6.72 -25.71 34.61
C LYS A 504 -7.44 -26.31 33.40
N ASN A 505 -6.81 -26.25 32.22
CA ASN A 505 -7.36 -26.74 30.96
C ASN A 505 -6.65 -28.00 30.40
N GLY A 506 -5.78 -28.63 31.21
CA GLY A 506 -5.15 -29.92 30.87
C GLY A 506 -3.66 -29.81 30.52
N GLU A 507 -3.13 -30.77 29.76
CA GLU A 507 -1.72 -30.81 29.31
C GLU A 507 -1.51 -30.51 27.82
N ASN A 508 -2.55 -30.74 27.02
CA ASN A 508 -2.50 -30.61 25.57
C ASN A 508 -3.18 -29.30 25.13
N LEU A 509 -2.96 -28.92 23.87
CA LEU A 509 -3.64 -27.76 23.26
C LEU A 509 -5.14 -27.82 23.53
N SER A 510 -5.70 -26.72 24.01
CA SER A 510 -7.10 -26.60 24.43
C SER A 510 -7.66 -25.25 24.03
N ALA A 511 -8.99 -25.16 23.92
CA ALA A 511 -9.65 -23.88 23.69
C ALA A 511 -9.25 -22.87 24.76
N ASN A 512 -9.02 -21.61 24.36
CA ASN A 512 -8.63 -20.50 25.22
C ASN A 512 -7.20 -20.62 25.82
N ASP A 513 -6.27 -21.31 25.14
CA ASP A 513 -4.83 -21.27 25.46
C ASP A 513 -4.15 -19.95 25.07
N LEU A 514 -4.72 -19.24 24.10
CA LEU A 514 -4.28 -17.95 23.59
C LEU A 514 -5.39 -16.92 23.72
#